data_AF-A0A380E008-F1
#
_entry.id   AF-A0A380E008-F1
#
_cell.length_a   1.000
_cell.length_b   1.000
_cell.length_c   1.000
_cell.angle_alpha   90.00
_cell.angle_beta   90.00
_cell.angle_gamma   90.00
#
_symmetry.space_group_name_H-M   'P 1'
#
loop_
_entity.id
_entity.type
_entity.pdbx_description
1 polymer ?
#
loop_
_entity_poly.entity_id
_entity_poly.type
_entity_poly.pdbx_seq_one_letter_code
_entity_poly.pdbx_strand_id
1 'polypeptide(L)'
;MIFILAVGQKQRNAFQRDMNQLLGKPIQLLAIVVAGYVITLNWGTFIWAVTNGHVLQTSLGYYINPLVSILLALIFLKERFNKFEWLAILFAFIGVLYMTLKIGEFPIVSIILALSFGTYGLLKK
;
A
#
# COMPACT_ATOMS: atom_id res chain seq x y z
N MET A 1 -20.27 31.64 5.06
CA MET A 1 -20.85 30.77 6.13
C MET A 1 -21.95 29.84 5.60
N ILE A 2 -22.97 30.34 4.88
CA ILE A 2 -24.07 29.53 4.31
C ILE A 2 -23.58 28.47 3.30
N PHE A 3 -22.56 28.78 2.49
CA PHE A 3 -21.98 27.83 1.53
C PHE A 3 -21.28 26.64 2.21
N ILE A 4 -20.61 26.87 3.34
CA ILE A 4 -19.93 25.82 4.14
C ILE A 4 -20.98 24.92 4.80
N LEU A 5 -22.09 25.49 5.28
CA LEU A 5 -23.19 24.74 5.86
C LEU A 5 -23.95 23.92 4.81
N ALA A 6 -24.19 24.47 3.62
CA ALA A 6 -24.83 23.74 2.52
C ALA A 6 -23.97 22.58 2.00
N VAL A 7 -22.65 22.79 1.86
CA VAL A 7 -21.69 21.73 1.53
C VAL A 7 -21.61 20.68 2.65
N GLY A 8 -21.59 21.12 3.90
CA GLY A 8 -21.59 20.25 5.08
C GLY A 8 -22.84 19.39 5.19
N GLN A 9 -24.02 19.95 4.91
CA GLN A 9 -25.31 19.22 4.93
C GLN A 9 -25.39 18.19 3.79
N LYS A 10 -24.92 18.57 2.59
CA LYS A 10 -24.88 17.68 1.42
C LYS A 10 -23.89 16.53 1.62
N GLN A 11 -22.73 16.79 2.22
CA GLN A 11 -21.76 15.76 2.61
C GLN A 11 -22.30 14.85 3.71
N ARG A 12 -23.05 15.39 4.69
CA ARG A 12 -23.68 14.59 5.76
C ARG A 12 -24.72 13.60 5.21
N ASN A 13 -25.54 14.05 4.25
CA ASN A 13 -26.53 13.20 3.59
C ASN A 13 -25.87 12.16 2.65
N ALA A 14 -24.75 12.51 2.01
CA ALA A 14 -23.95 11.55 1.24
C ALA A 14 -23.33 10.48 2.14
N PHE A 15 -22.72 10.88 3.26
CA PHE A 15 -22.14 9.98 4.25
C PHE A 15 -23.15 8.97 4.82
N GLN A 16 -24.37 9.43 5.14
CA GLN A 16 -25.44 8.53 5.61
C GLN A 16 -25.88 7.53 4.55
N ARG A 17 -25.93 7.93 3.27
CA ARG A 17 -26.22 7.00 2.16
C ARG A 17 -25.12 5.98 2.00
N ASP A 18 -23.87 6.41 2.00
CA ASP A 18 -22.71 5.53 1.84
C ASP A 18 -22.61 4.54 3.00
N MET A 19 -22.83 4.96 4.25
CA MET A 19 -22.90 4.06 5.41
C MET A 19 -23.99 3.00 5.26
N ASN A 20 -25.21 3.40 4.91
CA ASN A 20 -26.32 2.46 4.74
C ASN A 20 -26.09 1.49 3.58
N GLN A 21 -25.44 1.94 2.50
CA GLN A 21 -25.04 1.08 1.38
C GLN A 21 -23.92 0.11 1.74
N LEU A 22 -22.94 0.55 2.54
CA LEU A 22 -21.83 -0.27 3.01
C LEU A 22 -22.30 -1.35 3.99
N LEU A 23 -23.21 -1.01 4.91
CA LEU A 23 -23.84 -1.97 5.83
C LEU A 23 -24.60 -3.09 5.09
N GLY A 24 -25.10 -2.82 3.89
CA GLY A 24 -25.71 -3.83 3.02
C GLY A 24 -24.71 -4.67 2.23
N LYS A 25 -23.41 -4.38 2.27
CA LYS A 25 -22.36 -5.05 1.49
C LYS A 25 -21.23 -5.55 2.41
N PRO A 26 -21.40 -6.73 3.06
CA PRO A 26 -20.48 -7.22 4.10
C PRO A 26 -19.04 -7.39 3.60
N ILE A 27 -18.84 -7.76 2.34
CA ILE A 27 -17.52 -7.91 1.72
C ILE A 27 -16.78 -6.55 1.63
N GLN A 28 -17.49 -5.48 1.26
CA GLN A 28 -16.90 -4.14 1.16
C GLN A 28 -16.55 -3.59 2.54
N LEU A 29 -17.40 -3.82 3.52
CA LEU A 29 -17.13 -3.49 4.92
C LEU A 29 -15.87 -4.18 5.43
N LEU A 30 -15.76 -5.49 5.19
CA LEU A 30 -14.59 -6.26 5.60
C LEU A 30 -13.32 -5.77 4.90
N ALA A 31 -13.38 -5.48 3.59
CA ALA A 31 -12.26 -4.93 2.84
C ALA A 31 -11.76 -3.60 3.41
N ILE A 32 -12.67 -2.69 3.80
CA ILE A 32 -12.32 -1.39 4.41
C ILE A 32 -11.68 -1.59 5.79
N VAL A 33 -12.21 -2.49 6.62
CA VAL A 33 -11.63 -2.79 7.94
C VAL A 33 -10.23 -3.39 7.81
N VAL A 34 -10.06 -4.37 6.91
CA VAL A 34 -8.76 -4.97 6.64
C VAL A 34 -7.79 -3.93 6.09
N ALA A 35 -8.22 -3.07 5.15
CA ALA A 35 -7.38 -2.00 4.62
C ALA A 35 -6.93 -1.02 5.72
N GLY A 36 -7.82 -0.70 6.66
CA GLY A 36 -7.51 0.09 7.86
C GLY A 36 -6.43 -0.57 8.72
N TYR A 37 -6.57 -1.87 9.00
CA TYR A 37 -5.58 -2.61 9.79
C TYR A 37 -4.22 -2.69 9.08
N VAL A 38 -4.22 -2.98 7.78
CA VAL A 38 -3.01 -3.07 6.96
C VAL A 38 -2.26 -1.75 6.91
N ILE A 39 -2.96 -0.61 6.72
CA ILE A 39 -2.28 0.70 6.67
C ILE A 39 -1.77 1.12 8.05
N THR A 40 -2.47 0.78 9.13
CA THR A 40 -1.99 1.00 10.51
C THR A 40 -0.73 0.18 10.80
N LEU A 41 -0.70 -1.09 10.39
CA LEU A 41 0.50 -1.92 10.52
C LEU A 41 1.67 -1.35 9.73
N ASN A 42 1.43 -0.86 8.51
CA ASN A 42 2.45 -0.26 7.67
C ASN A 42 3.09 0.96 8.34
N TRP A 43 2.28 1.94 8.74
CA TRP A 43 2.76 3.16 9.40
C TRP A 43 3.37 2.89 10.78
N GLY A 44 2.77 1.99 11.56
CA GLY A 44 3.32 1.59 12.85
C GLY A 44 4.72 0.96 12.70
N THR A 45 4.88 0.07 11.72
CA THR A 45 6.19 -0.54 11.39
C THR A 45 7.18 0.51 10.92
N PHE A 46 6.76 1.47 10.10
CA PHE A 46 7.60 2.58 9.65
C PHE A 46 8.12 3.41 10.82
N ILE A 47 7.22 3.87 11.71
CA ILE A 47 7.58 4.68 12.87
C ILE A 47 8.51 3.90 13.78
N TRP A 48 8.18 2.64 14.08
CA TRP A 48 9.01 1.78 14.91
C TRP A 48 10.41 1.59 14.30
N ALA A 49 10.50 1.28 13.02
CA ALA A 49 11.77 1.03 12.35
C ALA A 49 12.69 2.26 12.31
N VAL A 50 12.13 3.42 11.97
CA VAL A 50 12.89 4.68 11.94
C VAL A 50 13.38 5.03 13.34
N THR A 51 12.55 4.84 14.36
CA THR A 51 12.91 5.15 15.76
C THR A 51 13.98 4.20 16.31
N ASN A 52 14.03 2.95 15.84
CA ASN A 52 15.02 1.94 16.27
C ASN A 52 16.27 1.90 15.38
N GLY A 53 16.47 2.89 14.49
CA GLY A 53 17.67 2.99 13.66
C GLY A 53 17.66 2.13 12.39
N HIS A 54 16.55 1.44 12.08
CA HIS A 54 16.39 0.64 10.85
C HIS A 54 16.03 1.48 9.61
N VAL A 55 16.51 2.73 9.55
CA VAL A 55 16.16 3.69 8.48
C VAL A 55 16.54 3.17 7.08
N LEU A 56 17.68 2.49 6.96
CA LEU A 56 18.11 1.91 5.69
C LEU A 56 17.16 0.81 5.21
N GLN A 57 16.66 -0.04 6.12
CA GLN A 57 15.66 -1.05 5.77
C GLN A 57 14.33 -0.38 5.39
N THR A 58 13.92 0.65 6.11
CA THR A 58 12.73 1.43 5.75
C THR A 58 12.80 1.99 4.32
N SER A 59 13.91 2.63 3.96
CA SER A 59 14.13 3.14 2.59
C SER A 59 14.14 2.02 1.55
N LEU A 60 14.79 0.89 1.85
CA LEU A 60 14.78 -0.28 0.98
C LEU A 60 13.36 -0.81 0.77
N GLY A 61 12.52 -0.81 1.80
CA GLY A 61 11.10 -1.16 1.69
C GLY A 61 10.39 -0.35 0.61
N TYR A 62 10.58 0.97 0.61
CA TYR A 62 10.01 1.85 -0.41
C TYR A 62 10.54 1.57 -1.83
N TYR A 63 11.78 1.10 -1.99
CA TYR A 63 12.29 0.65 -3.29
C TYR A 63 11.74 -0.71 -3.71
N ILE A 64 11.35 -1.56 -2.77
CA ILE A 64 10.68 -2.85 -3.05
C ILE A 64 9.20 -2.63 -3.44
N ASN A 65 8.55 -1.57 -2.96
CA ASN A 65 7.12 -1.30 -3.21
C ASN A 65 6.68 -1.40 -4.68
N PRO A 66 7.39 -0.78 -5.66
CA PRO A 66 7.00 -0.89 -7.07
C PRO A 66 7.04 -2.33 -7.58
N LEU A 67 8.04 -3.12 -7.19
CA LEU A 67 8.15 -4.53 -7.58
C LEU A 67 7.01 -5.36 -7.00
N VAL A 68 6.69 -5.16 -5.71
CA VAL A 68 5.55 -5.84 -5.08
C VAL A 68 4.23 -5.44 -5.73
N SER A 69 4.05 -4.17 -6.04
CA SER A 69 2.84 -3.69 -6.72
C SER A 69 2.67 -4.31 -8.10
N ILE A 70 3.76 -4.43 -8.87
CA ILE A 70 3.79 -5.10 -10.18
C ILE A 70 3.49 -6.60 -10.04
N LEU A 71 4.09 -7.28 -9.05
CA LEU A 71 3.80 -8.69 -8.78
C LEU A 71 2.33 -8.91 -8.42
N LEU A 72 1.76 -8.07 -7.58
CA LEU A 72 0.34 -8.15 -7.24
C LEU A 72 -0.55 -7.84 -8.46
N ALA A 73 -0.18 -6.88 -9.30
CA ALA A 73 -0.88 -6.59 -10.55
C ALA A 73 -0.85 -7.78 -11.53
N LEU A 74 0.30 -8.43 -11.69
CA LEU A 74 0.44 -9.65 -12.49
C LEU A 74 -0.46 -10.78 -11.99
N ILE A 75 -0.44 -11.04 -10.68
CA ILE A 75 -1.14 -12.19 -10.07
C ILE A 75 -2.65 -11.97 -10.02
N PHE A 76 -3.10 -10.81 -9.52
CA PHE A 76 -4.51 -10.56 -9.24
C PHE A 76 -5.24 -9.86 -10.39
N LEU A 77 -4.58 -8.91 -11.05
CA LEU A 77 -5.19 -8.13 -12.15
C LEU A 77 -4.92 -8.72 -13.53
N LYS A 78 -4.01 -9.69 -13.66
CA LYS A 78 -3.64 -10.35 -14.92
C LYS A 78 -3.22 -9.35 -16.01
N GLU A 79 -2.62 -8.23 -15.61
CA GLU A 79 -2.12 -7.21 -16.52
C GLU A 79 -0.96 -7.76 -17.35
N ARG A 80 -0.91 -7.42 -18.65
CA ARG A 80 0.15 -7.87 -19.56
C ARG A 80 1.15 -6.74 -19.77
N PHE A 81 2.43 -7.04 -19.51
CA PHE A 81 3.52 -6.09 -19.66
C PHE A 81 4.26 -6.28 -20.99
N ASN A 82 4.60 -5.18 -21.66
CA ASN A 82 5.41 -5.17 -22.86
C ASN A 82 6.91 -5.41 -22.53
N LYS A 83 7.71 -5.71 -23.55
CA LYS A 83 9.16 -6.01 -23.43
C LYS A 83 9.94 -4.91 -22.71
N PHE A 84 9.61 -3.64 -22.94
CA PHE A 84 10.28 -2.52 -22.28
C PHE A 84 9.92 -2.39 -20.80
N GLU A 85 8.70 -2.73 -20.41
CA GLU A 85 8.28 -2.75 -19.00
C GLU A 85 8.99 -3.89 -18.26
N TRP A 86 9.12 -5.05 -18.89
CA TRP A 86 9.95 -6.15 -18.36
C TRP A 86 11.41 -5.75 -18.17
N LEU A 87 11.97 -4.98 -19.08
CA LEU A 87 13.33 -4.46 -18.94
C LEU A 87 13.41 -3.50 -17.74
N ALA A 88 12.44 -2.60 -17.58
CA ALA A 88 12.38 -1.70 -16.42
C ALA A 88 12.25 -2.45 -15.08
N ILE A 89 11.41 -3.50 -15.05
CA ILE A 89 11.27 -4.40 -13.88
C ILE A 89 12.61 -5.06 -13.55
N LEU A 90 13.34 -5.54 -14.57
CA LEU A 90 14.65 -6.15 -14.38
C LEU A 90 15.65 -5.16 -13.79
N PHE A 91 15.72 -3.93 -14.30
CA PHE A 91 16.58 -2.88 -13.74
C PHE A 91 16.23 -2.54 -12.29
N ALA A 92 14.93 -2.40 -11.98
CA ALA A 92 14.45 -2.15 -10.62
C ALA A 92 14.82 -3.31 -9.68
N PHE A 93 14.66 -4.56 -10.14
CA PHE A 93 15.02 -5.76 -9.39
C PHE A 93 16.52 -5.80 -9.07
N ILE A 94 17.37 -5.53 -10.06
CA ILE A 94 18.83 -5.48 -9.87
C ILE A 94 19.21 -4.40 -8.84
N GLY A 95 18.60 -3.20 -8.93
CA GLY A 95 18.87 -2.10 -7.99
C GLY A 95 18.47 -2.45 -6.54
N VAL A 96 17.30 -3.07 -6.37
CA VAL A 96 16.83 -3.55 -5.06
C VAL A 96 17.74 -4.66 -4.52
N LEU A 97 18.15 -5.60 -5.37
CA LEU A 97 19.05 -6.68 -4.97
C LEU A 97 20.41 -6.12 -4.51
N TYR A 98 20.98 -5.18 -5.26
CA TYR A 98 22.22 -4.51 -4.89
C TYR A 98 22.11 -3.79 -3.54
N MET A 99 21.03 -3.02 -3.33
CA MET A 99 20.79 -2.34 -2.04
C MET A 99 20.61 -3.34 -0.89
N THR A 100 19.92 -4.46 -1.14
CA THR A 100 19.71 -5.50 -0.13
C THR A 100 21.04 -6.12 0.31
N LEU A 101 21.92 -6.45 -0.65
CA LEU A 101 23.25 -6.98 -0.35
C LEU A 101 24.13 -5.95 0.39
N LYS A 102 23.99 -4.66 0.06
CA LYS A 102 24.75 -3.58 0.71
C LYS A 102 24.36 -3.36 2.18
N ILE A 103 23.10 -3.57 2.54
CA ILE A 103 22.64 -3.45 3.94
C ILE A 103 23.25 -4.53 4.83
N GLY A 104 23.60 -5.70 4.28
CA GLY A 104 24.29 -6.78 5.00
C GLY A 104 23.42 -7.52 6.04
N GLU A 105 22.17 -7.11 6.20
CA GLU A 105 21.19 -7.70 7.11
C GLU A 105 19.95 -8.17 6.36
N PHE A 106 19.23 -9.13 6.93
CA PHE A 106 17.99 -9.62 6.34
C PHE A 106 16.88 -8.53 6.45
N PRO A 107 16.30 -8.08 5.32
CA PRO A 107 15.47 -6.87 5.26
C PRO A 107 14.02 -7.11 5.69
N ILE A 108 13.81 -7.57 6.94
CA ILE A 108 12.47 -7.91 7.46
C ILE A 108 11.54 -6.70 7.40
N VAL A 109 12.00 -5.54 7.87
CA VAL A 109 11.22 -4.30 7.87
C VAL A 109 10.82 -3.92 6.45
N SER A 110 11.75 -4.02 5.50
CA SER A 110 11.52 -3.71 4.09
C SER A 110 10.43 -4.58 3.49
N ILE A 111 10.44 -5.88 3.78
CA ILE A 111 9.46 -6.85 3.31
C ILE A 111 8.08 -6.57 3.92
N ILE A 112 8.01 -6.33 5.23
CA ILE A 112 6.74 -6.02 5.92
C ILE A 112 6.13 -4.75 5.33
N LEU A 113 6.93 -3.68 5.17
CA LEU A 113 6.47 -2.43 4.59
C LEU A 113 5.98 -2.61 3.14
N ALA A 114 6.72 -3.36 2.33
CA ALA A 114 6.35 -3.53 0.93
C ALA A 114 5.12 -4.40 0.72
N LEU A 115 5.01 -5.50 1.46
CA LEU A 115 3.83 -6.36 1.39
C LEU A 115 2.59 -5.66 1.93
N SER A 116 2.68 -5.00 3.08
CA SER A 116 1.52 -4.28 3.64
C SER A 116 1.05 -3.14 2.72
N PHE A 117 1.98 -2.37 2.15
CA PHE A 117 1.61 -1.31 1.21
C PHE A 117 1.01 -1.87 -0.09
N GLY A 118 1.59 -2.95 -0.64
CA GLY A 118 1.06 -3.64 -1.81
C GLY A 118 -0.34 -4.20 -1.58
N THR A 119 -0.57 -4.87 -0.45
CA THR A 119 -1.89 -5.39 -0.06
C THR A 119 -2.90 -4.25 0.10
N TYR A 120 -2.52 -3.14 0.73
CA TYR A 120 -3.38 -1.96 0.83
C TYR A 120 -3.76 -1.42 -0.56
N GLY A 121 -2.79 -1.32 -1.47
CA GLY A 121 -3.03 -0.90 -2.85
C GLY A 121 -4.01 -1.80 -3.59
N LEU A 122 -3.89 -3.12 -3.41
CA LEU A 122 -4.79 -4.11 -4.01
C LEU A 122 -6.22 -4.01 -3.43
N LEU A 123 -6.37 -3.83 -2.12
CA LEU A 123 -7.68 -3.73 -1.46
C LEU A 123 -8.46 -2.47 -1.86
N LYS A 124 -7.77 -1.44 -2.35
CA LYS A 124 -8.36 -0.15 -2.74
C LYS A 124 -8.74 -0.09 -4.23
N LYS A 125 -8.33 -1.07 -5.03
CA LYS A 125 -8.58 -1.14 -6.48
C LYS A 125 -9.81 -2.00 -6.74
#